data_AF-A0A845XY53-F1
#
_entry.id   AF-A0A845XY53-F1
#
_cell.length_a   1.000
_cell.length_b   1.000
_cell.length_c   1.000
_cell.angle_alpha   90.00
_cell.angle_beta   90.00
_cell.angle_gamma   90.00
#
_symmetry.space_group_name_H-M   'P 1'
#
loop_
_entity.id
_entity.type
_entity.pdbx_description
1 polymer ?
#
loop_
_entity_poly.entity_id
_entity_poly.type
_entity_poly.pdbx_seq_one_letter_code
_entity_poly.pdbx_strand_id
1 'polypeptide(L)'
;MATIISPSKLSLSDVEDKFKLQEVIDPEFFPECVENLPQLSEIERQMLDRAKANYKYLSKDLVLEDLVKMVVVSPLLDLAGFYQPPFKVKAEYEVSLPIEDKD
;
A
#
# COMPACT_ATOMS: atom_id res chain seq x y z
N MET A 1 -30.04 -1.08 -17.54
CA MET A 1 -29.11 0.01 -17.88
C MET A 1 -27.92 -0.09 -16.94
N ALA A 2 -26.68 0.00 -17.45
CA ALA A 2 -25.49 -0.07 -16.62
C ALA A 2 -25.08 1.33 -16.16
N THR A 3 -24.78 1.48 -14.86
CA THR A 3 -24.33 2.75 -14.28
C THR A 3 -22.83 2.70 -14.10
N ILE A 4 -22.12 3.71 -14.62
CA ILE A 4 -20.68 3.84 -14.46
C ILE A 4 -20.41 4.53 -13.12
N ILE A 5 -19.58 3.92 -12.28
CA ILE A 5 -19.18 4.47 -10.97
C ILE A 5 -17.69 4.81 -11.03
N SER A 6 -17.33 6.02 -10.59
CA SER A 6 -15.92 6.43 -10.49
C SER A 6 -15.23 5.69 -9.33
N PRO A 7 -14.04 5.09 -9.54
CA PRO A 7 -13.29 4.43 -8.46
C PRO A 7 -12.97 5.36 -7.29
N SER A 8 -12.75 6.65 -7.56
CA SER A 8 -12.49 7.68 -6.52
C SER A 8 -13.66 7.94 -5.57
N LYS A 9 -14.85 7.38 -5.83
CA LYS A 9 -16.05 7.50 -5.01
C LYS A 9 -16.38 6.22 -4.22
N LEU A 10 -15.50 5.23 -4.24
CA LEU A 10 -15.71 3.94 -3.58
C LEU A 10 -14.56 3.67 -2.61
N SER A 11 -14.91 3.30 -1.38
CA SER A 11 -13.99 2.64 -0.46
C SER A 11 -13.84 1.16 -0.81
N LEU A 12 -12.85 0.47 -0.23
CA LEU A 12 -12.76 -1.00 -0.35
C LEU A 12 -14.02 -1.67 0.24
N SER A 13 -14.51 -1.17 1.37
CA SER A 13 -15.75 -1.64 2.00
C SER A 13 -16.97 -1.50 1.06
N ASP A 14 -17.09 -0.36 0.35
CA ASP A 14 -18.14 -0.18 -0.66
C ASP A 14 -18.07 -1.23 -1.77
N VAL A 15 -16.86 -1.60 -2.19
CA VAL A 15 -16.64 -2.56 -3.27
C VAL A 15 -17.01 -3.98 -2.82
N GLU A 16 -16.59 -4.37 -1.62
CA GLU A 16 -16.96 -5.66 -1.01
C GLU A 16 -18.49 -5.78 -0.89
N ASP A 17 -19.16 -4.76 -0.35
CA ASP A 17 -20.60 -4.80 -0.10
C ASP A 17 -21.44 -4.79 -1.37
N LYS A 18 -21.10 -3.93 -2.34
CA LYS A 18 -21.88 -3.74 -3.57
C LYS A 18 -21.67 -4.85 -4.58
N PHE A 19 -20.44 -5.35 -4.70
CA PHE A 19 -20.08 -6.33 -5.72
C PHE A 19 -19.87 -7.74 -5.17
N LYS A 20 -20.04 -7.94 -3.85
CA LYS A 20 -19.81 -9.22 -3.16
C LYS A 20 -18.42 -9.79 -3.41
N LEU A 21 -17.44 -8.90 -3.58
CA LEU A 21 -16.05 -9.27 -3.71
C LEU A 21 -15.48 -9.67 -2.35
N GLN A 22 -14.48 -10.53 -2.38
CA GLN A 22 -13.78 -11.02 -1.20
C GLN A 22 -12.28 -10.83 -1.40
N GLU A 23 -11.58 -10.47 -0.32
CA GLU A 23 -10.13 -10.45 -0.31
C GLU A 23 -9.59 -11.88 -0.52
N VAL A 24 -8.66 -12.04 -1.46
CA VAL A 24 -7.94 -13.30 -1.63
C VAL A 24 -6.80 -13.35 -0.62
N ILE A 25 -6.85 -14.35 0.26
CA ILE A 25 -5.83 -14.59 1.30
C ILE A 25 -4.86 -15.71 0.96
N ASP A 26 -5.05 -16.36 -0.19
CA ASP A 26 -4.21 -17.44 -0.67
C ASP A 26 -2.81 -16.91 -1.05
N PRO A 27 -1.75 -17.36 -0.35
CA PRO A 27 -0.38 -16.96 -0.68
C PRO A 27 0.06 -17.38 -2.09
N GLU A 28 -0.55 -18.41 -2.67
CA GLU A 28 -0.23 -18.92 -4.01
C GLU A 28 -1.06 -18.26 -5.11
N PHE A 29 -1.89 -17.25 -4.81
CA PHE A 29 -2.71 -16.59 -5.81
C PHE A 29 -1.88 -15.81 -6.85
N PHE A 30 -0.75 -15.25 -6.43
CA PHE A 30 0.26 -14.63 -7.30
C PHE A 30 1.58 -15.38 -7.12
N PRO A 31 1.72 -16.58 -7.72
CA PRO A 31 2.91 -17.41 -7.53
C PRO A 31 4.18 -16.67 -7.99
N GLU A 32 4.07 -15.83 -9.02
CA GLU A 32 5.17 -14.99 -9.51
C GLU A 32 5.72 -14.01 -8.45
N CYS A 33 4.93 -13.68 -7.43
CA CYS A 33 5.34 -12.80 -6.34
C CYS A 33 5.99 -13.54 -5.17
N VAL A 34 5.95 -14.88 -5.14
CA VAL A 34 6.53 -15.71 -4.06
C VAL A 34 7.63 -16.65 -4.54
N GLU A 35 7.72 -16.88 -5.85
CA GLU A 35 8.77 -17.69 -6.46
C GLU A 35 10.15 -17.01 -6.37
N ASN A 36 11.17 -17.81 -6.07
CA ASN A 36 12.59 -17.41 -6.06
C ASN A 36 12.94 -16.24 -5.12
N LEU A 37 12.14 -15.99 -4.08
CA LEU A 37 12.46 -15.00 -3.06
C LEU A 37 13.51 -15.52 -2.07
N PRO A 38 14.36 -14.62 -1.52
CA PRO A 38 15.25 -14.97 -0.42
C PRO A 38 14.44 -15.38 0.81
N GLN A 39 15.01 -16.27 1.63
CA GLN A 39 14.40 -16.62 2.91
C GLN A 39 14.47 -15.45 3.88
N LEU A 40 13.33 -15.15 4.51
CA LEU A 40 13.22 -14.17 5.57
C LEU A 40 13.60 -14.80 6.90
N SER A 41 14.29 -14.04 7.74
CA SER A 41 14.44 -14.32 9.16
C SER A 41 13.09 -14.21 9.89
N GLU A 42 13.02 -14.80 11.07
CA GLU A 42 11.82 -14.74 11.91
C GLU A 42 11.44 -13.29 12.27
N ILE A 43 12.43 -12.44 12.53
CA ILE A 43 12.21 -11.03 12.88
C ILE A 43 11.62 -10.27 11.68
N GLU A 44 12.19 -10.46 10.49
CA GLU A 44 11.67 -9.84 9.26
C GLU A 44 10.23 -10.26 8.99
N ARG A 45 9.92 -11.55 9.14
CA ARG A 45 8.57 -12.08 8.97
C ARG A 45 7.59 -11.42 9.93
N GLN A 46 7.91 -11.35 11.23
CA GLN A 46 7.05 -10.73 12.23
C GLN A 46 6.80 -9.25 11.95
N MET A 47 7.81 -8.51 11.48
CA MET A 47 7.68 -7.11 11.12
C MET A 47 6.78 -6.93 9.89
N LEU A 48 6.94 -7.77 8.86
CA LEU A 48 6.10 -7.76 7.65
C LEU A 48 4.65 -8.14 7.96
N ASP A 49 4.43 -9.15 8.79
CA ASP A 49 3.09 -9.58 9.22
C ASP A 49 2.36 -8.46 9.96
N ARG A 50 3.07 -7.72 10.83
CA ARG A 50 2.53 -6.55 11.53
C ARG A 50 2.18 -5.41 10.56
N ALA A 51 3.05 -5.09 9.60
CA ALA A 51 2.79 -4.06 8.60
C ALA A 51 1.55 -4.41 7.75
N LYS A 52 1.43 -5.67 7.32
CA LYS A 52 0.27 -6.19 6.59
C LYS A 52 -1.02 -6.07 7.41
N ALA A 53 -1.00 -6.50 8.67
CA ALA A 53 -2.16 -6.42 9.55
C ALA A 53 -2.63 -4.97 9.79
N ASN A 54 -1.69 -4.06 10.03
CA ASN A 54 -1.99 -2.63 10.21
C ASN A 54 -2.62 -2.03 8.95
N TYR A 55 -2.03 -2.30 7.77
CA TYR A 55 -2.57 -1.82 6.51
C TYR A 55 -4.01 -2.31 6.29
N LYS A 56 -4.26 -3.61 6.44
CA LYS A 56 -5.60 -4.21 6.26
C LYS A 56 -6.65 -3.62 7.18
N TYR A 57 -6.28 -3.27 8.42
CA TYR A 57 -7.20 -2.65 9.35
C TYR A 57 -7.54 -1.22 8.93
N LEU A 58 -6.53 -0.44 8.59
CA LEU A 58 -6.68 0.99 8.31
C LEU A 58 -7.23 1.27 6.90
N SER A 59 -7.07 0.36 5.96
CA SER A 59 -7.49 0.55 4.56
C SER A 59 -8.98 0.43 4.30
N LYS A 60 -9.77 0.03 5.31
CA LYS A 60 -11.21 -0.22 5.16
C LYS A 60 -12.05 1.05 5.00
N ASP A 61 -11.65 2.14 5.68
CA ASP A 61 -12.51 3.33 5.80
C ASP A 61 -11.96 4.56 5.05
N LEU A 62 -10.64 4.76 5.02
CA LEU A 62 -10.00 5.76 4.16
C LEU A 62 -8.48 5.54 4.13
N VAL A 63 -7.93 5.18 2.97
CA VAL A 63 -6.48 5.08 2.78
C VAL A 63 -5.93 6.47 2.45
N LEU A 64 -5.60 7.24 3.48
CA LEU A 64 -4.84 8.48 3.31
C LEU A 64 -3.39 8.11 2.98
N GLU A 65 -2.82 8.78 2.00
CA GLU A 65 -1.44 8.59 1.56
C GLU A 65 -0.45 8.63 2.74
N ASP A 66 -0.60 9.61 3.62
CA ASP A 66 0.25 9.77 4.82
C ASP A 66 0.18 8.56 5.77
N LEU A 67 -0.99 7.95 5.88
CA LEU A 67 -1.18 6.77 6.70
C LEU A 67 -0.48 5.55 6.08
N VAL A 68 -0.54 5.39 4.75
CA VAL A 68 0.23 4.35 4.05
C VAL A 68 1.73 4.58 4.22
N LYS A 69 2.18 5.83 4.12
CA LYS A 69 3.58 6.20 4.37
C LYS A 69 4.00 5.76 5.77
N MET A 70 3.19 6.05 6.78
CA MET A 70 3.52 5.74 8.18
C MET A 70 3.50 4.24 8.51
N VAL A 71 2.50 3.49 8.04
CA VAL A 71 2.25 2.11 8.51
C VAL A 71 2.78 1.02 7.59
N VAL A 72 3.13 1.37 6.34
CA VAL A 72 3.67 0.44 5.34
C VAL A 72 5.03 0.88 4.87
N VAL A 73 5.13 2.07 4.26
CA VAL A 73 6.36 2.48 3.56
C VAL A 73 7.52 2.68 4.54
N SER A 74 7.32 3.46 5.60
CA SER A 74 8.38 3.75 6.57
C SER A 74 8.91 2.49 7.28
N PRO A 75 8.05 1.55 7.77
CA PRO A 75 8.53 0.28 8.31
C PRO A 75 9.33 -0.57 7.31
N LEU A 76 8.92 -0.60 6.03
CA LEU A 76 9.65 -1.36 5.00
C LEU A 76 11.01 -0.73 4.68
N LEU A 77 11.08 0.60 4.65
CA LEU A 77 12.34 1.32 4.44
C LEU A 77 13.32 1.09 5.60
N ASP A 78 12.82 1.08 6.84
CA ASP A 78 13.61 0.75 8.01
C ASP A 78 14.12 -0.70 7.95
N LEU A 79 13.23 -1.65 7.67
CA LEU A 79 13.56 -3.08 7.58
C LEU A 79 14.61 -3.36 6.51
N ALA A 80 14.53 -2.68 5.37
CA ALA A 80 15.50 -2.79 4.29
C ALA A 80 16.79 -1.99 4.52
N GLY A 81 16.94 -1.29 5.66
CA GLY A 81 18.14 -0.54 6.02
C GLY A 81 18.32 0.79 5.26
N PHE A 82 17.28 1.31 4.60
CA PHE A 82 17.37 2.57 3.84
C PHE A 82 17.53 3.82 4.71
N TYR A 83 17.35 3.68 6.02
CA TYR A 83 17.64 4.73 7.00
C TYR A 83 19.09 4.72 7.49
N GLN A 84 19.88 3.75 7.04
CA GLN A 84 21.28 3.57 7.42
C GLN A 84 22.22 4.05 6.31
N PRO A 85 23.48 4.40 6.63
CA PRO A 85 24.48 4.71 5.62
C PRO A 85 24.63 3.58 4.57
N PRO A 86 24.89 3.90 3.29
CA PRO A 86 25.20 5.22 2.73
C PRO A 86 23.97 6.03 2.29
N PHE A 87 22.76 5.55 2.58
CA PHE A 87 21.53 6.18 2.12
C PHE A 87 21.23 7.47 2.89
N LYS A 88 20.63 8.44 2.20
CA LYS A 88 20.17 9.70 2.78
C LYS A 88 18.74 9.95 2.36
N VAL A 89 17.84 9.86 3.33
CA VAL A 89 16.43 10.19 3.12
C VAL A 89 16.28 11.69 2.98
N LYS A 90 15.49 12.12 2.00
CA LYS A 90 15.05 13.51 1.85
C LYS A 90 13.53 13.52 1.93
N ALA A 91 12.99 14.56 2.55
CA ALA A 91 11.55 14.82 2.46
C ALA A 91 11.18 15.06 0.99
N GLU A 92 9.98 14.63 0.62
CA GLU A 92 9.40 15.00 -0.67
C GLU A 92 9.39 16.53 -0.81
N TYR A 93 9.76 17.03 -1.98
CA TYR A 93 9.63 18.44 -2.31
C TYR A 93 8.39 18.60 -3.19
N GLU A 94 7.55 19.57 -2.85
CA GLU A 94 6.35 19.87 -3.60
C GLU A 94 6.74 20.41 -4.99
N VAL A 95 6.23 19.78 -6.05
CA VAL A 95 6.39 20.23 -7.43
C VAL A 95 5.06 20.80 -7.89
N SER A 96 4.92 22.13 -7.88
CA SER A 96 3.77 22.81 -8.47
C SER A 96 3.99 22.95 -9.99
N LEU A 97 3.19 22.25 -10.78
CA LEU A 97 3.13 22.45 -12.22
C LEU A 97 2.02 23.46 -12.52
N PRO A 98 2.32 24.67 -13.02
CA PRO A 98 1.29 25.58 -13.48
C PRO A 98 0.58 24.96 -14.68
N ILE A 99 -0.71 24.68 -14.52
CA ILE A 99 -1.57 24.31 -15.64
C ILE A 99 -2.01 25.63 -16.26
N GLU A 100 -1.44 25.99 -17.42
CA GLU A 100 -2.03 27.05 -18.25
C GLU A 100 -3.30 26.47 -18.88
N ASP A 101 -4.46 26.93 -18.40
CA ASP A 101 -5.71 26.77 -19.14
C ASP A 101 -5.54 27.51 -20.48
N LYS A 102 -5.52 26.75 -21.57
CA LYS A 102 -5.70 27.32 -22.90
C LYS A 102 -7.19 27.59 -23.11
N ASP A 103 -7.54 28.87 -23.17
CA ASP A 103 -8.85 29.37 -23.64
C ASP A 103 -9.22 28.82 -25.04
#